data_AF-A0A9N7TP22-F1
#
_entry.id   AF-A0A9N7TP22-F1
#
_cell.length_a   1.000
_cell.length_b   1.000
_cell.length_c   1.000
_cell.angle_alpha   90.00
_cell.angle_beta   90.00
_cell.angle_gamma   90.00
#
_symmetry.space_group_name_H-M   'P 1'
#
loop_
_entity.id
_entity.type
_entity.pdbx_description
1 polymer ?
#
loop_
_entity_poly.entity_id
_entity_poly.type
_entity_poly.pdbx_seq_one_letter_code
_entity_poly.pdbx_strand_id
1 'polypeptide(L)'
;MTAIFEAVAWYETGTFATQLVDPVTLSYKRLKTILECRGMGYSGLVEKVDVSDLVEKSGELTQGELYSAIKKEKEQTEPGEPSNTHFSGEMHFYELVEDTKDGIWLVQVIAQDREALLSKSNWAKMVQRVSQFGIRTGTFNCSNDNRSCIKRGWHRSTLIMSVPQTSASK
;
A
#
# COMPACT_ATOMS: atom_id res chain seq x y z
N MET A 1 -6.70 -19.47 41.18
CA MET A 1 -6.30 -18.15 41.70
C MET A 1 -5.87 -17.35 40.49
N THR A 2 -6.65 -16.33 40.20
CA THR A 2 -6.71 -15.51 38.98
C THR A 2 -5.44 -14.67 38.78
N ALA A 3 -4.89 -14.67 37.56
CA ALA A 3 -3.93 -13.65 37.13
C ALA A 3 -4.70 -12.51 36.44
N ILE A 4 -4.35 -11.29 36.83
CA ILE A 4 -5.13 -10.06 36.72
C ILE A 4 -4.83 -9.39 35.37
N PHE A 5 -5.88 -8.85 34.73
CA PHE A 5 -5.81 -8.01 33.53
C PHE A 5 -5.01 -6.73 33.81
N GLU A 6 -3.97 -6.46 33.01
CA GLU A 6 -3.37 -5.12 32.92
C GLU A 6 -4.19 -4.27 31.94
N ALA A 7 -5.13 -3.52 32.51
CA ALA A 7 -5.74 -2.37 31.86
C ALA A 7 -4.75 -1.19 31.94
N VAL A 8 -4.09 -0.87 30.83
CA VAL A 8 -3.31 0.35 30.71
C VAL A 8 -4.27 1.49 30.36
N ALA A 9 -4.69 2.23 31.39
CA ALA A 9 -5.37 3.50 31.26
C ALA A 9 -4.34 4.60 30.97
N TRP A 10 -4.42 5.21 29.79
CA TRP A 10 -3.84 6.53 29.56
C TRP A 10 -4.98 7.53 29.53
N TYR A 11 -5.19 8.21 30.65
CA TYR A 11 -5.86 9.50 30.73
C TYR A 11 -4.77 10.52 31.03
N GLU A 12 -4.58 11.50 30.15
CA GLU A 12 -4.38 12.93 30.47
C GLU A 12 -4.08 13.70 29.17
N THR A 13 -5.08 14.37 28.59
CA THR A 13 -5.43 15.81 28.71
C THR A 13 -4.76 16.69 27.65
N GLY A 14 -5.57 17.12 26.68
CA GLY A 14 -5.23 18.17 25.72
C GLY A 14 -6.48 18.51 24.94
N THR A 15 -7.14 19.59 25.34
CA THR A 15 -8.35 20.15 24.75
C THR A 15 -8.22 20.32 23.23
N PHE A 16 -8.88 19.48 22.44
CA PHE A 16 -9.22 19.80 21.06
C PHE A 16 -10.73 19.94 20.99
N ALA A 17 -11.13 21.21 20.87
CA ALA A 17 -12.48 21.66 20.71
C ALA A 17 -13.22 20.81 19.66
N THR A 18 -14.46 20.47 19.96
CA THR A 18 -15.49 20.04 19.03
C THR A 18 -15.65 21.11 17.95
N GLN A 19 -14.81 21.08 16.92
CA GLN A 19 -14.98 21.91 15.75
C GLN A 19 -15.92 21.17 14.80
N LEU A 20 -17.13 21.70 14.68
CA LEU A 20 -18.15 21.27 13.72
C LEU A 20 -17.56 21.31 12.31
N VAL A 21 -17.55 20.15 11.63
CA VAL A 21 -17.11 20.05 10.23
C VAL A 21 -18.33 19.82 9.35
N ASP A 22 -18.45 20.61 8.28
CA ASP A 22 -19.52 20.49 7.29
C ASP A 22 -19.39 19.18 6.47
N PRO A 23 -20.34 18.22 6.61
CA PRO A 23 -20.33 16.96 5.88
C PRO A 23 -20.36 17.12 4.35
N VAL A 24 -20.93 18.21 3.83
CA VAL A 24 -21.12 18.45 2.39
C VAL A 24 -19.79 18.67 1.66
N THR A 25 -18.73 19.02 2.40
CA THR A 25 -17.37 19.23 1.86
C THR A 25 -16.53 17.95 1.77
N LEU A 26 -17.01 16.83 2.35
CA LEU A 26 -16.25 15.58 2.44
C LEU A 26 -16.51 14.64 1.26
N SER A 27 -15.51 13.82 0.92
CA SER A 27 -15.66 12.82 -0.13
C SER A 27 -16.58 11.69 0.32
N TYR A 28 -17.32 11.11 -0.62
CA TYR A 28 -18.25 9.99 -0.39
C TYR A 28 -17.65 8.84 0.43
N LYS A 29 -16.38 8.51 0.19
CA LYS A 29 -15.67 7.43 0.88
C LYS A 29 -15.52 7.72 2.37
N ARG A 30 -15.19 8.97 2.73
CA ARG A 30 -15.07 9.42 4.12
C ARG A 30 -16.40 9.38 4.86
N LEU A 31 -17.45 9.87 4.22
CA LEU A 31 -18.81 9.84 4.78
C LEU A 31 -19.26 8.40 5.06
N LYS A 32 -18.99 7.48 4.11
CA LYS A 32 -19.29 6.06 4.29
C LYS A 32 -18.55 5.45 5.48
N THR A 33 -17.25 5.70 5.61
CA THR A 33 -16.44 5.16 6.72
C THR A 33 -16.91 5.70 8.08
N ILE A 34 -17.39 6.94 8.14
CA ILE A 34 -17.93 7.50 9.38
C ILE A 34 -19.24 6.79 9.78
N LEU A 35 -20.15 6.55 8.84
CA LEU A 35 -21.40 5.81 9.10
C LEU A 35 -21.13 4.37 9.59
N GLU A 36 -20.16 3.69 8.98
CA GLU A 36 -19.73 2.36 9.39
C GLU A 36 -19.16 2.35 10.82
N CYS A 37 -18.40 3.40 11.20
CA CYS A 37 -17.91 3.56 12.57
C CYS A 37 -19.03 3.78 13.59
N ARG A 38 -20.16 4.38 13.16
CA ARG A 38 -21.36 4.55 13.98
C ARG A 38 -22.25 3.31 14.03
N GLY A 39 -21.83 2.21 13.40
CA GLY A 39 -22.54 0.93 13.42
C GLY A 39 -23.76 0.88 12.48
N MET A 40 -23.87 1.82 11.54
CA MET A 40 -24.94 1.80 10.54
C MET A 40 -24.51 0.95 9.34
N GLY A 41 -25.02 -0.29 9.26
CA GLY A 41 -24.74 -1.23 8.17
C GLY A 41 -25.39 -0.81 6.85
N TYR A 42 -24.59 -0.68 5.79
CA TYR A 42 -25.01 -0.13 4.50
C TYR A 42 -25.45 -1.22 3.51
N SER A 43 -26.73 -1.60 3.55
CA SER A 43 -27.36 -2.46 2.54
C SER A 43 -28.27 -1.63 1.64
N GLY A 44 -27.71 -1.07 0.57
CA GLY A 44 -28.47 -0.65 -0.62
C GLY A 44 -28.76 0.84 -0.79
N LEU A 45 -27.73 1.68 -0.92
CA LEU A 45 -27.94 3.08 -1.31
C LEU A 45 -27.14 3.46 -2.56
N VAL A 46 -27.89 4.08 -3.47
CA VAL A 46 -27.53 4.63 -4.76
C VAL A 46 -27.44 6.14 -4.57
N GLU A 47 -26.31 6.71 -4.97
CA GLU A 47 -25.99 8.16 -5.01
C GLU A 47 -25.47 8.87 -3.76
N LYS A 48 -24.61 9.86 -4.06
CA LYS A 48 -23.74 10.64 -3.16
C LYS A 48 -24.51 11.55 -2.20
N VAL A 49 -25.75 11.87 -2.56
CA VAL A 49 -26.64 12.80 -1.84
C VAL A 49 -27.23 12.12 -0.60
N ASP A 50 -27.66 10.85 -0.71
CA ASP A 50 -28.26 10.12 0.40
C ASP A 50 -27.27 9.86 1.55
N VAL A 51 -25.99 9.67 1.23
CA VAL A 51 -24.96 9.37 2.24
C VAL A 51 -24.62 10.58 3.10
N SER A 52 -24.67 11.78 2.51
CA SER A 52 -24.40 13.03 3.26
C SER A 52 -25.56 13.34 4.21
N ASP A 53 -26.79 13.18 3.74
CA ASP A 53 -28.01 13.39 4.55
C ASP A 53 -28.13 12.38 5.70
N LEU A 54 -27.70 11.14 5.49
CA LEU A 54 -27.65 10.12 6.56
C LEU A 54 -26.59 10.40 7.62
N VAL A 55 -25.47 11.01 7.23
CA VAL A 55 -24.44 11.42 8.19
C VAL A 55 -24.94 12.55 9.07
N GLU A 56 -25.65 13.53 8.50
CA GLU A 56 -26.30 14.60 9.26
C GLU A 56 -27.39 14.06 10.19
N LYS A 57 -28.25 13.16 9.70
CA LYS A 57 -29.31 12.51 10.51
C LYS A 57 -28.77 11.58 11.60
N SER A 58 -27.58 11.03 11.40
CA SER A 58 -26.91 10.16 12.38
C SER A 58 -26.29 10.93 13.55
N GLY A 59 -26.22 12.25 13.49
CA GLY A 59 -25.69 13.11 14.55
C GLY A 59 -24.44 13.89 14.16
N GLU A 60 -24.12 14.89 14.98
CA GLU A 60 -23.05 15.86 14.76
C GLU A 60 -21.70 15.20 14.44
N LEU A 61 -21.07 15.59 13.33
CA LEU A 61 -19.75 15.09 12.92
C LEU A 61 -18.64 15.75 13.72
N THR A 62 -17.95 14.97 14.55
CA THR A 62 -16.81 15.48 15.31
C THR A 62 -15.49 15.35 14.54
N GLN A 63 -14.55 16.26 14.79
CA GLN A 63 -13.21 16.22 14.18
C GLN A 63 -12.44 14.92 14.50
N GLY A 64 -12.73 14.27 15.63
CA GLY A 64 -12.16 12.98 16.00
C GLY A 64 -12.65 11.82 15.12
N GLU A 65 -13.93 11.83 14.73
CA GLU A 65 -14.49 10.85 13.79
C GLU A 65 -13.94 11.06 12.38
N LEU A 66 -13.79 12.32 11.95
CA LEU A 66 -13.16 12.66 10.69
C LEU A 66 -11.70 12.20 10.64
N TYR A 67 -10.94 12.47 11.70
CA TYR A 67 -9.55 12.02 11.80
C TYR A 67 -9.44 10.50 11.80
N SER A 68 -10.37 9.81 12.47
CA SER A 68 -10.44 8.34 12.50
C SER A 68 -10.81 7.76 11.13
N ALA A 69 -11.70 8.41 10.38
CA ALA A 69 -12.05 8.02 9.02
C ALA A 69 -10.87 8.25 8.06
N ILE A 70 -10.15 9.37 8.17
CA ILE A 70 -8.93 9.65 7.39
C ILE A 70 -7.81 8.66 7.76
N LYS A 71 -7.66 8.34 9.04
CA LYS A 71 -6.69 7.36 9.53
C LYS A 71 -7.04 5.96 9.04
N LYS A 72 -8.30 5.55 9.08
CA LYS A 72 -8.76 4.26 8.52
C LYS A 72 -8.66 4.21 6.99
N GLU A 73 -8.91 5.31 6.27
CA GLU A 73 -8.63 5.41 4.83
C GLU A 73 -7.13 5.24 4.54
N LYS A 74 -6.27 5.83 5.38
CA LYS A 74 -4.81 5.66 5.28
C LYS A 74 -4.35 4.27 5.70
N GLU A 75 -4.93 3.66 6.73
CA GLU A 75 -4.61 2.30 7.20
C GLU A 75 -5.14 1.23 6.23
N GLN A 76 -6.29 1.45 5.57
CA GLN A 76 -6.73 0.62 4.43
C GLN A 76 -5.88 0.84 3.17
N THR A 77 -5.10 1.92 3.12
CA THR A 77 -4.05 2.15 2.10
C THR A 77 -2.70 1.55 2.52
N GLU A 78 -2.52 1.19 3.80
CA GLU A 78 -1.27 0.69 4.38
C GLU A 78 -1.42 -0.70 5.02
N PRO A 79 -1.57 -1.79 4.24
CA PRO A 79 -1.11 -3.10 4.67
C PRO A 79 0.42 -3.19 4.43
N GLY A 80 1.20 -2.44 5.21
CA GLY A 80 2.66 -2.31 5.05
C GLY A 80 3.03 -1.57 3.76
N GLU A 81 3.82 -0.50 3.88
CA GLU A 81 4.37 0.21 2.73
C GLU A 81 4.87 -0.80 1.68
N PRO A 82 4.34 -0.79 0.43
CA PRO A 82 4.70 -1.80 -0.56
C PRO A 82 6.17 -1.59 -0.91
N SER A 83 7.01 -2.45 -0.34
CA SER A 83 8.45 -2.29 -0.37
C SER A 83 8.98 -2.62 -1.77
N ASN A 84 9.70 -1.66 -2.35
CA ASN A 84 10.45 -1.83 -3.59
C ASN A 84 11.93 -1.97 -3.24
N THR A 85 12.52 -3.13 -3.49
CA THR A 85 13.92 -3.40 -3.19
C THR A 85 14.84 -2.75 -4.22
N HIS A 86 15.83 -1.98 -3.80
CA HIS A 86 16.87 -1.46 -4.68
C HIS A 86 18.08 -2.40 -4.67
N PHE A 87 18.35 -3.03 -5.81
CA PHE A 87 19.50 -3.94 -5.94
C PHE A 87 20.79 -3.15 -6.15
N SER A 88 21.81 -3.49 -5.36
CA SER A 88 23.12 -2.84 -5.37
C SER A 88 24.05 -3.39 -6.46
N GLY A 89 23.80 -4.61 -6.94
CA GLY A 89 24.58 -5.28 -7.98
C GLY A 89 24.15 -6.73 -8.17
N GLU A 90 24.88 -7.49 -8.99
CA GLU A 90 24.53 -8.87 -9.33
C GLU A 90 24.36 -9.77 -8.11
N MET A 91 25.24 -9.67 -7.10
CA MET A 91 25.20 -10.53 -5.92
C MET A 91 23.90 -10.37 -5.11
N HIS A 92 23.52 -9.12 -4.82
CA HIS A 92 22.28 -8.81 -4.10
C HIS A 92 21.03 -9.23 -4.89
N PHE A 93 21.07 -9.15 -6.23
CA PHE A 93 20.00 -9.67 -7.07
C PHE A 93 19.93 -11.20 -7.03
N TYR A 94 21.06 -11.89 -7.19
CA TYR A 94 21.12 -13.35 -7.17
C TYR A 94 20.55 -13.90 -5.86
N GLU A 95 21.04 -13.39 -4.72
CA GLU A 95 20.63 -13.87 -3.39
C GLU A 95 19.13 -13.74 -3.15
N LEU A 96 18.51 -12.62 -3.54
CA LEU A 96 17.11 -12.35 -3.24
C LEU A 96 16.12 -12.83 -4.30
N VAL A 97 16.56 -13.07 -5.53
CA VAL A 97 15.66 -13.31 -6.67
C VAL A 97 15.90 -14.67 -7.33
N GLU A 98 17.15 -15.12 -7.40
CA GLU A 98 17.51 -16.35 -8.12
C GLU A 98 17.78 -17.53 -7.18
N ASP A 99 18.41 -17.27 -6.03
CA ASP A 99 18.74 -18.29 -5.03
C ASP A 99 17.53 -18.64 -4.16
N THR A 100 16.72 -17.63 -3.81
CA THR A 100 15.47 -17.85 -3.07
C THR A 100 14.43 -18.50 -3.97
N LYS A 101 13.92 -19.66 -3.54
CA LYS A 101 12.77 -20.32 -4.17
C LYS A 101 11.42 -19.78 -3.69
N ASP A 102 11.44 -18.78 -2.81
CA ASP A 102 10.26 -18.33 -2.09
C ASP A 102 9.73 -17.00 -2.65
N GLY A 103 8.84 -17.12 -3.64
CA GLY A 103 8.00 -16.03 -4.09
C GLY A 103 8.29 -15.53 -5.51
N ILE A 104 7.30 -14.83 -6.06
CA ILE A 104 7.36 -14.25 -7.41
C ILE A 104 7.95 -12.84 -7.28
N TRP A 105 8.90 -12.51 -8.15
CA TRP A 105 9.50 -11.18 -8.23
C TRP A 105 9.18 -10.49 -9.55
N LEU A 106 8.87 -9.20 -9.48
CA LEU A 106 8.82 -8.30 -10.62
C LEU A 106 9.90 -7.23 -10.46
N VAL A 107 10.86 -7.19 -11.38
CA VAL A 107 12.01 -6.28 -11.28
C VAL A 107 12.07 -5.35 -12.48
N GLN A 108 12.17 -4.05 -12.21
CA GLN A 108 12.47 -3.04 -13.21
C GLN A 108 13.97 -2.90 -13.39
N VAL A 109 14.46 -3.29 -14.57
CA VAL A 109 15.86 -3.11 -14.94
C VAL A 109 15.99 -1.80 -15.72
N ILE A 110 16.90 -0.94 -15.25
CA ILE A 110 17.23 0.34 -15.89
C ILE A 110 18.60 0.16 -16.54
N ALA A 111 18.63 0.17 -17.87
CA ALA A 111 19.88 0.01 -18.62
C ALA A 111 20.80 1.23 -18.40
N GLN A 112 22.10 1.02 -18.54
CA GLN A 112 23.08 2.09 -18.39
C GLN A 112 22.79 3.20 -19.40
N ASP A 113 22.86 4.46 -18.94
CA ASP A 113 22.62 5.67 -19.73
C ASP A 113 21.25 5.71 -20.43
N ARG A 114 20.25 4.99 -19.89
CA ARG A 114 18.88 4.98 -20.39
C ARG A 114 17.87 5.24 -19.29
N GLU A 115 16.70 5.70 -19.71
CA GLU A 115 15.56 5.87 -18.81
C GLU A 115 14.91 4.53 -18.45
N ALA A 116 14.25 4.50 -17.30
CA ALA A 116 13.45 3.37 -16.87
C ALA A 116 12.27 3.14 -17.83
N LEU A 117 11.88 1.86 -18.03
CA LEU A 117 10.75 1.53 -18.92
C LEU A 117 9.43 2.15 -18.46
N LEU A 118 9.24 2.24 -17.14
CA LEU A 118 8.09 2.88 -16.52
C LEU A 118 8.58 4.09 -15.75
N SER A 119 7.88 5.21 -15.88
CA SER A 119 8.10 6.39 -15.06
C SER A 119 7.94 6.05 -13.57
N LYS A 120 8.57 6.84 -12.70
CA LYS A 120 8.51 6.66 -11.24
C LYS A 120 7.06 6.54 -10.71
N SER A 121 6.14 7.33 -11.26
CA SER A 121 4.72 7.30 -10.86
C SER A 121 4.00 6.04 -11.33
N ASN A 122 4.28 5.56 -12.54
CA ASN A 122 3.70 4.32 -13.06
C ASN A 122 4.30 3.09 -12.37
N TRP A 123 5.60 3.12 -12.05
CA TRP A 123 6.23 2.09 -11.25
C TRP A 123 5.63 2.01 -9.84
N ALA A 124 5.45 3.12 -9.15
CA ALA A 124 4.82 3.14 -7.82
C ALA A 124 3.40 2.55 -7.85
N LYS A 125 2.60 2.89 -8.87
CA LYS A 125 1.26 2.28 -9.07
C LYS A 125 1.36 0.77 -9.32
N MET A 126 2.34 0.32 -10.10
CA MET A 126 2.56 -1.09 -10.37
C MET A 126 2.93 -1.84 -9.09
N VAL A 127 3.91 -1.32 -8.33
CA VAL A 127 4.34 -1.84 -7.02
C VAL A 127 3.12 -2.01 -6.10
N GLN A 128 2.34 -0.94 -5.91
CA GLN A 128 1.14 -1.00 -5.06
C GLN A 128 0.13 -2.07 -5.50
N ARG A 129 -0.03 -2.29 -6.81
CA ARG A 129 -0.98 -3.28 -7.34
C ARG A 129 -0.48 -4.70 -7.20
N VAL A 130 0.79 -4.96 -7.51
CA VAL A 130 1.34 -6.33 -7.53
C VAL A 130 1.65 -6.85 -6.13
N SER A 131 1.99 -5.96 -5.19
CA SER A 131 2.20 -6.34 -3.78
C SER A 131 0.96 -6.97 -3.14
N GLN A 132 -0.25 -6.61 -3.59
CA GLN A 132 -1.51 -7.21 -3.12
C GLN A 132 -1.63 -8.70 -3.48
N PHE A 133 -0.89 -9.15 -4.49
CA PHE A 133 -0.83 -10.56 -4.92
C PHE A 133 0.37 -11.30 -4.34
N GLY A 134 1.08 -10.71 -3.37
CA GLY A 134 2.31 -11.29 -2.80
C GLY A 134 3.50 -11.26 -3.76
N ILE A 135 3.42 -10.51 -4.86
CA ILE A 135 4.54 -10.32 -5.79
C ILE A 135 5.48 -9.28 -5.19
N ARG A 136 6.73 -9.69 -5.00
CA ARG A 136 7.81 -8.80 -4.54
C ARG A 136 8.28 -7.94 -5.68
N THR A 137 8.71 -6.72 -5.38
CA THR A 137 9.17 -5.78 -6.40
C THR A 137 10.57 -5.28 -6.14
N GLY A 138 11.29 -4.97 -7.21
CA GLY A 138 12.60 -4.35 -7.08
C GLY A 138 13.04 -3.56 -8.31
N THR A 139 14.12 -2.81 -8.14
CA THR A 139 14.74 -2.00 -9.18
C THR A 139 16.22 -2.33 -9.27
N PHE A 140 16.68 -2.68 -10.47
CA PHE A 140 18.09 -2.93 -10.76
C PHE A 140 18.61 -1.84 -11.70
N ASN A 141 19.64 -1.10 -11.29
CA ASN A 141 20.26 -0.08 -12.12
C ASN A 141 21.59 -0.61 -12.70
N CYS A 142 21.65 -0.79 -14.01
CA CYS A 142 22.86 -1.27 -14.70
C CYS A 142 24.02 -0.28 -14.64
N SER A 143 23.81 0.96 -14.21
CA SER A 143 24.91 1.89 -13.91
C SER A 143 25.78 1.40 -12.75
N ASN A 144 25.22 0.58 -11.84
CA ASN A 144 25.96 -0.02 -10.73
C ASN A 144 26.77 -1.25 -11.16
N ASP A 145 26.28 -2.00 -12.16
CA ASP A 145 26.86 -3.26 -12.61
C ASP A 145 26.54 -3.58 -14.07
N ASN A 146 27.17 -2.82 -14.99
CA ASN A 146 26.87 -2.94 -16.41
C ASN A 146 27.33 -4.29 -17.00
N ARG A 147 28.44 -4.85 -16.49
CA ARG A 147 28.99 -6.11 -16.99
C ARG A 147 27.98 -7.25 -16.80
N SER A 148 27.34 -7.31 -15.64
CA SER A 148 26.36 -8.36 -15.34
C SER A 148 25.04 -8.15 -16.10
N CYS A 149 24.63 -6.90 -16.34
CA CYS A 149 23.52 -6.61 -17.25
C CYS A 149 23.78 -7.07 -18.69
N ILE A 150 24.97 -6.82 -19.23
CA ILE A 150 25.36 -7.28 -20.57
C ILE A 150 25.34 -8.80 -20.66
N LYS A 151 25.92 -9.49 -19.65
CA LYS A 151 25.94 -10.96 -19.59
C LYS A 151 24.52 -11.56 -19.58
N ARG A 152 23.56 -10.87 -18.98
CA ARG A 152 22.14 -11.26 -18.90
C ARG A 152 21.31 -10.80 -20.10
N GLY A 153 21.91 -10.09 -21.05
CA GLY A 153 21.22 -9.56 -22.24
C GLY A 153 20.35 -8.32 -21.99
N TRP A 154 20.49 -7.67 -20.83
CA TRP A 154 19.74 -6.46 -20.47
C TRP A 154 20.34 -5.20 -21.11
N HIS A 155 20.38 -5.17 -22.44
CA HIS A 155 20.92 -4.04 -23.22
C HIS A 155 19.99 -2.81 -23.25
N ARG A 156 18.72 -3.00 -22.86
CA ARG A 156 17.69 -1.95 -22.80
C ARG A 156 16.92 -2.09 -21.50
N SER A 157 16.39 -0.98 -21.01
CA SER A 157 15.53 -0.98 -19.82
C SER A 157 14.31 -1.87 -20.07
N THR A 158 14.02 -2.74 -19.11
CA THR A 158 13.01 -3.79 -19.28
C THR A 158 12.37 -4.15 -17.94
N LEU A 159 11.30 -4.94 -17.99
CA LEU A 159 10.72 -5.61 -16.82
C LEU A 159 11.03 -7.09 -16.92
N ILE A 160 11.50 -7.66 -15.82
CA ILE A 160 11.75 -9.10 -15.70
C ILE A 160 10.86 -9.66 -14.60
N MET A 161 10.37 -10.87 -14.82
CA MET A 161 9.61 -11.62 -13.82
C MET A 161 10.39 -12.88 -13.47
N SER A 162 10.69 -13.08 -12.18
CA SER A 162 11.22 -14.33 -11.66
C SER A 162 10.07 -15.08 -10.99
N VAL A 163 9.89 -16.34 -11.38
CA VAL A 163 8.84 -17.21 -10.85
C VAL A 163 9.56 -18.44 -10.29
N PRO A 164 9.23 -18.89 -9.06
CA PRO A 164 9.80 -20.11 -8.52
C PRO A 164 9.57 -21.27 -9.49
N GLN A 165 10.63 -21.96 -9.86
CA GLN A 165 10.47 -23.20 -10.61
C GLN A 165 9.96 -24.27 -9.65
N THR A 166 8.65 -24.47 -9.64
CA THR A 166 8.09 -25.70 -9.10
C THR A 166 8.58 -26.82 -10.01
N SER A 167 9.46 -27.68 -9.50
CA SER A 167 9.82 -28.94 -10.16
C SER A 167 8.62 -29.89 -10.14
N ALA A 168 7.58 -29.55 -10.90
CA ALA A 168 6.54 -30.49 -11.31
C ALA A 168 7.03 -31.15 -12.60
N SER A 169 8.00 -32.05 -12.45
CA SER A 169 8.42 -32.98 -13.50
C SER A 169 8.93 -34.25 -12.83
N LYS A 170 8.01 -35.13 -12.43
CA LYS A 170 7.69 -36.36 -13.18
C LYS A 170 6.50 -37.07 -12.56
#